data_AF-A0A3G1B6L9-F1
#
_entry.id   AF-A0A3G1B6L9-F1
#
_cell.length_a   1.000
_cell.length_b   1.000
_cell.length_c   1.000
_cell.angle_alpha   90.00
_cell.angle_beta   90.00
_cell.angle_gamma   90.00
#
_symmetry.space_group_name_H-M   'P 1'
#
loop_
_entity.id
_entity.type
_entity.pdbx_description
1 polymer ?
#
loop_
_entity_poly.entity_id
_entity_poly.type
_entity_poly.pdbx_seq_one_letter_code
_entity_poly.pdbx_strand_id
1 'polypeptide(L)'
;MILNYSILAAALVTAVFATTNAYADSDSVGDLSIRTTFKFSEGNEDVNSFKVFTQNSGYKWGQTPTFQLWGGVGADKEILYKTAEMSYERRGMAHDSDYDEFDVDISVAHNAKILRKLAYTDCRITDYFVTTLHDNDETFSGKTKFVYADVFEFECGGYRIIPTSKLNQNNGQALKS
;
A
#
# COMPACT_ATOMS: atom_id res chain seq x y z
N MET A 1 40.42 -9.39 57.04
CA MET A 1 40.69 -10.55 56.16
C MET A 1 39.78 -10.37 54.94
N ILE A 2 40.31 -9.78 53.85
CA ILE A 2 40.40 -10.33 52.45
C ILE A 2 39.03 -10.79 51.90
N LEU A 3 38.48 -10.39 50.73
CA LEU A 3 39.01 -10.00 49.42
C LEU A 3 38.14 -8.92 48.73
N ASN A 4 38.80 -8.10 47.93
CA ASN A 4 38.27 -7.30 46.82
C ASN A 4 37.73 -8.21 45.69
N TYR A 5 36.61 -7.84 45.09
CA TYR A 5 36.32 -8.12 43.68
C TYR A 5 35.71 -6.89 43.01
N SER A 6 36.54 -6.23 42.20
CA SER A 6 36.13 -5.17 41.29
C SER A 6 35.43 -5.82 40.09
N ILE A 7 34.13 -5.56 39.93
CA ILE A 7 33.42 -5.88 38.69
C ILE A 7 33.44 -4.62 37.84
N LEU A 8 34.27 -4.62 36.78
CA LEU A 8 34.15 -3.67 35.69
C LEU A 8 32.81 -3.92 34.99
N ALA A 9 31.81 -3.08 35.25
CA ALA A 9 30.62 -2.99 34.41
C ALA A 9 30.96 -2.04 33.25
N ALA A 10 31.43 -2.59 32.13
CA ALA A 10 31.42 -1.88 30.86
C ALA A 10 29.97 -1.85 30.35
N ALA A 11 29.19 -0.86 30.78
CA ALA A 11 27.90 -0.59 30.16
C ALA A 11 28.15 0.01 28.77
N LEU A 12 27.96 -0.81 27.73
CA LEU A 12 27.88 -0.36 26.35
C LEU A 12 26.78 0.71 26.26
N VAL A 13 27.17 1.94 25.94
CA VAL A 13 26.24 2.98 25.51
C VAL A 13 25.82 2.62 24.09
N THR A 14 24.75 1.83 23.94
CA THR A 14 24.04 1.74 22.66
C THR A 14 23.23 3.02 22.51
N ALA A 15 23.80 4.02 21.84
CA ALA A 15 23.01 5.14 21.34
C ALA A 15 22.14 4.63 20.19
N VAL A 16 20.85 4.38 20.47
CA VAL A 16 19.85 4.18 19.43
C VAL A 16 19.42 5.57 18.96
N PHE A 17 19.95 6.01 17.82
CA PHE A 17 19.40 7.17 17.13
C PHE A 17 18.14 6.70 16.39
N ALA A 18 16.98 6.87 17.00
CA ALA A 18 15.75 6.95 16.25
C ALA A 18 15.78 8.26 15.46
N THR A 19 16.40 8.28 14.29
CA THR A 19 16.14 9.34 13.31
C THR A 19 14.81 9.04 12.66
N THR A 20 13.72 9.29 13.38
CA THR A 20 12.43 9.46 12.71
C THR A 20 12.52 10.78 11.96
N ASN A 21 13.06 10.75 10.74
CA ASN A 21 12.57 11.63 9.70
C ASN A 21 11.15 11.17 9.37
N ALA A 22 10.22 11.35 10.31
CA ALA A 22 8.81 11.29 10.05
C ALA A 22 8.50 12.54 9.21
N TYR A 23 8.86 12.48 7.93
CA TYR A 23 8.14 13.24 6.93
C TYR A 23 6.74 12.68 7.01
N ALA A 24 5.85 13.39 7.69
CA ALA A 24 4.43 13.13 7.62
C ALA A 24 4.02 13.47 6.19
N ASP A 25 4.26 12.54 5.26
CA ASP A 25 3.59 12.51 3.98
C ASP A 25 2.13 12.23 4.30
N SER A 26 1.26 13.22 4.13
CA SER A 26 -0.16 13.00 4.38
C SER A 26 -0.68 12.01 3.36
N ASP A 27 -1.34 10.94 3.83
CA ASP A 27 -2.06 9.95 3.01
C ASP A 27 -3.23 10.51 2.18
N SER A 28 -3.38 11.84 2.20
CA SER A 28 -4.39 12.57 1.47
C SER A 28 -3.81 13.71 0.63
N VAL A 29 -4.34 13.89 -0.58
CA VAL A 29 -4.16 15.11 -1.39
C VAL A 29 -5.43 15.93 -1.29
N GLY A 30 -5.41 17.05 -0.56
CA GLY A 30 -6.61 17.87 -0.34
C GLY A 30 -7.76 17.07 0.26
N ASP A 31 -7.48 16.29 1.31
CA ASP A 31 -8.37 15.36 2.01
C ASP A 31 -8.88 14.16 1.19
N LEU A 32 -8.52 14.05 -0.09
CA LEU A 32 -8.78 12.87 -0.92
C LEU A 32 -7.71 11.81 -0.66
N SER A 33 -8.13 10.60 -0.30
CA SER A 33 -7.25 9.45 -0.04
C SER A 33 -7.69 8.23 -0.84
N ILE A 34 -6.73 7.41 -1.23
CA ILE A 34 -6.96 6.07 -1.75
C ILE A 34 -6.67 5.12 -0.59
N ARG A 35 -7.65 4.27 -0.28
CA ARG A 35 -7.54 3.25 0.75
C ARG A 35 -7.74 1.90 0.10
N THR A 36 -6.77 1.03 0.23
CA THR A 36 -6.83 -0.30 -0.36
C THR A 36 -6.76 -1.36 0.71
N THR A 37 -7.60 -2.39 0.59
CA THR A 37 -7.53 -3.59 1.40
C THR A 37 -7.25 -4.75 0.48
N PHE A 38 -6.09 -5.38 0.66
CA PHE A 38 -5.73 -6.64 0.01
C PHE A 38 -6.15 -7.78 0.92
N LYS A 39 -6.81 -8.80 0.36
CA LYS A 39 -7.35 -9.93 1.13
C LYS A 39 -6.66 -11.20 0.67
N PHE A 40 -5.50 -11.45 1.25
CA PHE A 40 -4.72 -12.65 0.99
C PHE A 40 -5.25 -13.81 1.82
N SER A 41 -4.88 -15.04 1.44
CA SER A 41 -5.17 -16.24 2.25
C SER A 41 -4.52 -16.20 3.63
N GLU A 42 -3.36 -15.53 3.75
CA GLU A 42 -2.62 -15.37 5.02
C GLU A 42 -3.10 -14.20 5.89
N GLY A 43 -3.96 -13.32 5.37
CA GLY A 43 -4.50 -12.19 6.10
C GLY A 43 -4.87 -11.01 5.21
N ASN A 44 -5.51 -10.01 5.83
CA ASN A 44 -5.79 -8.74 5.15
C ASN A 44 -4.67 -7.74 5.40
N GLU A 45 -4.31 -6.98 4.37
CA GLU A 45 -3.38 -5.86 4.44
C GLU A 45 -4.08 -4.57 4.00
N ASP A 46 -4.18 -3.62 4.92
CA ASP A 46 -4.74 -2.30 4.66
C ASP A 46 -3.61 -1.30 4.34
N VAL A 47 -3.62 -0.76 3.13
CA VAL A 47 -2.60 0.17 2.62
C VAL A 47 -3.25 1.52 2.31
N ASN A 48 -2.69 2.59 2.85
CA ASN A 48 -3.19 3.97 2.65
C ASN A 48 -2.15 4.90 2.01
N SER A 49 -0.92 4.41 1.80
CA SER A 49 0.18 5.18 1.18
C SER A 49 0.09 5.29 -0.35
N PHE A 50 -0.88 4.62 -0.99
CA PHE A 50 -1.14 4.80 -2.42
C PHE A 50 -1.78 6.17 -2.71
N LYS A 51 -1.28 6.86 -3.72
CA LYS A 51 -1.73 8.20 -4.14
C LYS A 51 -2.32 8.22 -5.54
N VAL A 52 -1.99 7.23 -6.38
CA VAL A 52 -2.54 7.11 -7.73
C VAL A 52 -3.15 5.73 -7.90
N PHE A 53 -4.36 5.71 -8.45
CA PHE A 53 -5.05 4.51 -8.90
C PHE A 53 -5.47 4.72 -10.36
N THR A 54 -5.05 3.80 -11.22
CA THR A 54 -5.37 3.85 -12.65
C THR A 54 -5.90 2.49 -13.09
N GLN A 55 -7.16 2.43 -13.54
CA GLN A 55 -7.66 1.25 -14.21
C GLN A 55 -7.23 1.28 -15.69
N ASN A 56 -6.52 0.26 -16.13
CA ASN A 56 -5.95 0.20 -17.48
C ASN A 56 -6.90 -0.52 -18.46
N SER A 57 -7.68 -1.49 -17.98
CA SER A 57 -8.59 -2.28 -18.83
C SER A 57 -9.82 -2.81 -18.06
N GLY A 58 -10.60 -3.74 -18.64
CA GLY A 58 -11.79 -4.32 -17.99
C GLY A 58 -13.04 -3.44 -17.98
N TYR A 59 -13.10 -2.36 -18.75
CA TYR A 59 -14.27 -1.47 -18.77
C TYR A 59 -15.52 -2.11 -19.39
N LYS A 60 -15.34 -3.20 -20.15
CA LYS A 60 -16.41 -3.93 -20.85
C LYS A 60 -16.53 -5.35 -20.31
N TRP A 61 -17.72 -5.92 -20.45
CA TRP A 61 -17.96 -7.33 -20.15
C TRP A 61 -17.02 -8.24 -20.95
N GLY A 62 -16.46 -9.25 -20.29
CA GLY A 62 -15.54 -10.22 -20.90
C GLY A 62 -14.12 -9.70 -21.15
N GLN A 63 -13.80 -8.48 -20.72
CA GLN A 63 -12.42 -8.00 -20.67
C GLN A 63 -11.84 -8.22 -19.27
N THR A 64 -10.67 -8.83 -19.20
CA THR A 64 -9.90 -8.96 -17.97
C THR A 64 -9.54 -7.57 -17.45
N PRO A 65 -9.96 -7.18 -16.23
CA PRO A 65 -9.54 -5.93 -15.62
C PRO A 65 -8.07 -5.96 -15.23
N THR A 66 -7.35 -4.92 -15.64
CA THR A 66 -6.02 -4.60 -15.14
C THR A 66 -6.01 -3.20 -14.54
N PHE A 67 -5.23 -3.00 -13.50
CA PHE A 67 -5.06 -1.69 -12.87
C PHE A 67 -3.66 -1.53 -12.28
N GLN A 68 -3.33 -0.28 -11.96
CA GLN A 68 -2.08 0.14 -11.34
C GLN A 68 -2.35 0.91 -10.07
N LEU A 69 -1.46 0.73 -9.09
CA LEU A 69 -1.39 1.53 -7.87
C LEU A 69 0.01 2.10 -7.72
N TRP A 70 0.08 3.42 -7.50
CA TRP A 70 1.34 4.11 -7.23
C TRP A 70 1.29 4.77 -5.87
N GLY A 71 2.35 4.62 -5.08
CA GLY A 71 2.40 5.11 -3.70
C GLY A 71 3.83 5.29 -3.22
N GLY A 72 4.00 5.97 -2.10
CA GLY A 72 5.31 6.06 -1.47
C GLY A 72 5.78 4.69 -0.97
N VAL A 73 7.09 4.42 -1.09
CA VAL A 73 7.71 3.24 -0.48
C VAL A 73 7.47 3.29 1.03
N GLY A 74 6.98 2.20 1.62
CA GLY A 74 6.53 2.22 3.01
C GLY A 74 6.32 0.85 3.62
N ALA A 75 6.39 0.79 4.95
CA ALA A 75 6.26 -0.44 5.73
C ALA A 75 4.81 -0.98 5.80
N ASP A 76 3.83 -0.29 5.21
CA ASP A 76 2.42 -0.67 5.21
C ASP A 76 2.06 -1.71 4.13
N LYS A 77 3.04 -2.29 3.43
CA LYS A 77 2.87 -3.19 2.27
C LYS A 77 3.66 -4.50 2.41
N GLU A 78 3.83 -5.01 3.62
CA GLU A 78 4.68 -6.18 3.90
C GLU A 78 4.24 -7.44 3.11
N ILE A 79 2.96 -7.80 3.19
CA ILE A 79 2.40 -8.97 2.50
C ILE A 79 2.39 -8.71 0.99
N LEU A 80 2.07 -7.49 0.56
CA LEU A 80 2.07 -7.13 -0.85
C LEU A 80 3.47 -7.24 -1.48
N TYR A 81 4.53 -6.79 -0.80
CA TYR A 81 5.91 -6.96 -1.26
C TYR A 81 6.30 -8.43 -1.37
N LYS A 82 5.98 -9.23 -0.34
CA LYS A 82 6.24 -10.67 -0.35
C LYS A 82 5.51 -11.34 -1.53
N THR A 83 4.26 -10.95 -1.77
CA THR A 83 3.46 -11.47 -2.89
C THR A 83 4.07 -11.09 -4.23
N ALA A 84 4.54 -9.86 -4.39
CA ALA A 84 5.18 -9.40 -5.62
C ALA A 84 6.46 -10.19 -5.93
N GLU A 85 7.28 -10.46 -4.90
CA GLU A 85 8.48 -11.29 -5.04
C GLU A 85 8.11 -12.71 -5.47
N MET A 86 7.14 -13.34 -4.80
CA MET A 86 6.69 -14.69 -5.15
C MET A 86 6.12 -14.76 -6.58
N SER A 87 5.36 -13.75 -7.01
CA SER A 87 4.86 -13.64 -8.38
C SER A 87 5.99 -13.53 -9.41
N TYR A 88 7.07 -12.81 -9.08
CA TYR A 88 8.26 -12.72 -9.92
C TYR A 88 9.01 -14.07 -10.01
N GLU A 89 9.25 -14.72 -8.87
CA GLU A 89 9.94 -16.02 -8.81
C GLU A 89 9.21 -17.12 -9.58
N ARG A 90 7.87 -17.11 -9.56
CA ARG A 90 7.03 -18.10 -10.26
C ARG A 90 6.75 -17.75 -11.72
N ARG A 91 7.26 -16.63 -12.23
CA ARG A 91 6.96 -16.17 -13.58
C ARG A 91 7.45 -17.19 -14.63
N GLY A 92 6.52 -17.72 -15.43
CA GLY A 92 6.79 -18.72 -16.46
C GLY A 92 6.64 -20.18 -16.01
N MET A 93 6.29 -20.42 -14.74
CA MET A 93 5.86 -21.74 -14.25
C MET A 93 4.40 -22.02 -14.65
N ALA A 94 4.02 -23.30 -14.72
CA ALA A 94 2.62 -23.68 -14.90
C ALA A 94 1.81 -23.12 -13.73
N HIS A 95 0.81 -22.30 -14.04
CA HIS A 95 0.03 -21.57 -13.05
C HIS A 95 -0.84 -22.55 -12.25
N ASP A 96 -0.61 -22.60 -10.94
CA ASP A 96 -1.59 -23.14 -10.00
C ASP A 96 -2.43 -21.95 -9.53
N SER A 97 -3.68 -21.87 -10.02
CA SER A 97 -4.57 -20.72 -9.79
C SER A 97 -4.85 -20.46 -8.31
N ASP A 98 -4.70 -21.49 -7.47
CA ASP A 98 -5.24 -21.46 -6.11
C ASP A 98 -4.30 -20.81 -5.08
N TYR A 99 -3.00 -20.62 -5.39
CA TYR A 99 -2.01 -20.20 -4.40
C TYR A 99 -1.59 -18.72 -4.47
N ASP A 100 -1.99 -17.99 -5.53
CA ASP A 100 -1.45 -16.66 -5.84
C ASP A 100 -2.52 -15.58 -6.00
N GLU A 101 -3.79 -15.98 -5.98
CA GLU A 101 -4.92 -15.08 -6.18
C GLU A 101 -5.41 -14.48 -4.86
N PHE A 102 -5.76 -13.20 -4.90
CA PHE A 102 -6.29 -12.45 -3.75
C PHE A 102 -7.34 -11.44 -4.19
N ASP A 103 -8.20 -11.01 -3.28
CA ASP A 103 -9.17 -9.95 -3.57
C ASP A 103 -8.59 -8.57 -3.23
N VAL A 104 -9.03 -7.53 -3.94
CA VAL A 104 -8.62 -6.14 -3.68
C VAL A 104 -9.84 -5.23 -3.60
N ASP A 105 -10.00 -4.56 -2.45
CA ASP A 105 -10.96 -3.47 -2.30
C ASP A 105 -10.23 -2.13 -2.45
N ILE A 106 -10.64 -1.30 -3.41
CA ILE A 106 -10.10 0.05 -3.60
C ILE A 106 -11.19 1.07 -3.28
N SER A 107 -10.92 1.96 -2.33
CA SER A 107 -11.83 3.00 -1.88
C SER A 107 -11.22 4.38 -2.10
N VAL A 108 -11.91 5.23 -2.85
CA VAL A 108 -11.61 6.67 -2.91
C VAL A 108 -12.45 7.36 -1.85
N ALA A 109 -11.78 7.95 -0.87
CA ALA A 109 -12.40 8.60 0.27
C ALA A 109 -12.03 10.08 0.34
N HIS A 110 -12.98 10.91 0.75
CA HIS A 110 -12.72 12.29 1.14
C HIS A 110 -13.00 12.41 2.63
N ASN A 111 -11.97 12.72 3.41
CA ASN A 111 -12.02 12.60 4.88
C ASN A 111 -12.49 11.19 5.30
N ALA A 112 -13.50 11.09 6.18
CA ALA A 112 -14.07 9.81 6.63
C ALA A 112 -15.13 9.22 5.67
N LYS A 113 -15.44 9.89 4.56
CA LYS A 113 -16.52 9.49 3.65
C LYS A 113 -15.97 8.79 2.42
N ILE A 114 -16.36 7.53 2.21
CA ILE A 114 -16.09 6.80 0.98
C ILE A 114 -16.97 7.36 -0.13
N LEU A 115 -16.36 7.90 -1.19
CA LEU A 115 -17.03 8.43 -2.38
C LEU A 115 -17.26 7.34 -3.42
N ARG A 116 -16.28 6.44 -3.57
CA ARG A 116 -16.29 5.35 -4.53
C ARG A 116 -15.61 4.13 -3.93
N LYS A 117 -16.15 2.94 -4.19
CA LYS A 117 -15.49 1.68 -3.87
C LYS A 117 -15.59 0.71 -5.05
N LEU A 118 -14.46 0.12 -5.40
CA LEU A 118 -14.33 -0.97 -6.35
C LEU A 118 -13.88 -2.21 -5.59
N ALA A 119 -14.47 -3.35 -5.89
CA ALA A 119 -14.07 -4.64 -5.33
C ALA A 119 -13.66 -5.54 -6.50
N TYR A 120 -12.38 -5.87 -6.55
CA TYR A 120 -11.76 -6.78 -7.51
C TYR A 120 -11.66 -8.17 -6.90
N THR A 121 -11.81 -9.19 -7.74
CA THR A 121 -11.72 -10.61 -7.34
C THR A 121 -10.71 -11.35 -8.18
N ASP A 122 -10.08 -12.35 -7.57
CA ASP A 122 -9.14 -13.26 -8.23
C ASP A 122 -7.98 -12.46 -8.88
N CYS A 123 -7.37 -11.56 -8.09
CA CYS A 123 -6.27 -10.70 -8.54
C CYS A 123 -4.92 -11.34 -8.34
N ARG A 124 -4.00 -11.01 -9.23
CA ARG A 124 -2.57 -11.33 -9.14
C ARG A 124 -1.72 -10.11 -9.49
N ILE A 125 -0.49 -10.10 -8.98
CA ILE A 125 0.50 -9.08 -9.33
C ILE A 125 1.17 -9.50 -10.65
N THR A 126 1.11 -8.62 -11.65
CA THR A 126 1.76 -8.85 -12.95
C THR A 126 3.13 -8.20 -13.04
N ASP A 127 3.34 -7.10 -12.33
CA ASP A 127 4.62 -6.41 -12.25
C ASP A 127 4.72 -5.57 -10.97
N TYR A 128 5.95 -5.33 -10.53
CA TYR A 128 6.28 -4.43 -9.44
C TYR A 128 7.65 -3.79 -9.67
N PHE A 129 7.73 -2.48 -9.54
CA PHE A 129 8.99 -1.75 -9.61
C PHE A 129 8.97 -0.48 -8.77
N VAL A 130 10.17 -0.02 -8.39
CA VAL A 130 10.37 1.26 -7.70
C VAL A 130 10.90 2.27 -8.71
N THR A 131 10.23 3.42 -8.79
CA THR A 131 10.65 4.54 -9.62
C THR A 131 10.94 5.79 -8.78
N THR A 132 11.63 6.76 -9.37
CA THR A 132 11.90 8.04 -8.73
C THR A 132 11.10 9.14 -9.40
N LEU A 133 10.22 9.79 -8.65
CA LEU A 133 9.50 10.97 -9.08
C LEU A 133 10.35 12.22 -8.81
N HIS A 134 10.41 13.10 -9.81
CA HIS A 134 11.02 14.42 -9.74
C HIS A 134 9.99 15.43 -10.26
N ASP A 135 9.83 16.55 -9.55
CA ASP A 135 9.10 17.69 -10.09
C ASP A 135 10.09 18.62 -10.79
N ASN A 136 9.69 19.16 -11.94
CA ASN A 136 10.47 20.13 -12.72
C ASN A 136 10.30 21.57 -12.21
N ASP A 137 9.68 21.76 -11.04
CA ASP A 137 9.62 23.06 -10.35
C ASP A 137 11.02 23.47 -9.83
N GLU A 138 11.76 24.12 -10.73
CA GLU A 138 12.93 24.95 -10.43
C GLU A 138 12.56 25.99 -9.37
N THR A 139 13.11 25.89 -8.16
CA THR A 139 13.11 27.02 -7.22
C THR A 139 14.49 27.31 -6.66
N PHE A 140 14.78 28.61 -6.59
CA PHE A 140 15.94 29.36 -6.12
C PHE A 140 16.45 29.02 -4.68
N SER A 141 16.07 27.89 -4.08
CA SER A 141 16.42 27.47 -2.70
C SER A 141 17.04 26.07 -2.57
N GLY A 142 17.30 25.35 -3.67
CA GLY A 142 18.30 24.28 -3.71
C GLY A 142 17.95 22.96 -3.01
N LYS A 143 16.66 22.61 -2.85
CA LYS A 143 16.25 21.29 -2.35
C LYS A 143 15.10 20.69 -3.17
N THR A 144 15.40 20.20 -4.36
CA THR A 144 14.59 19.16 -5.01
C THR A 144 14.77 17.87 -4.20
N LYS A 145 13.67 17.30 -3.70
CA LYS A 145 13.69 15.98 -3.05
C LYS A 145 13.09 14.97 -4.00
N PHE A 146 13.90 13.99 -4.37
CA PHE A 146 13.44 12.79 -5.06
C PHE A 146 12.47 12.02 -4.16
N VAL A 147 11.33 11.59 -4.72
CA VAL A 147 10.39 10.69 -4.03
C VAL A 147 10.49 9.32 -4.69
N TYR A 148 10.83 8.30 -3.92
CA TYR A 148 10.73 6.91 -4.39
C TYR A 148 9.27 6.48 -4.32
N ALA A 149 8.76 5.97 -5.44
CA ALA A 149 7.40 5.49 -5.56
C ALA A 149 7.39 4.01 -5.94
N ASP A 150 6.64 3.22 -5.18
CA ASP A 150 6.23 1.89 -5.57
C ASP A 150 5.21 2.00 -6.70
N VAL A 151 5.36 1.13 -7.70
CA VAL A 151 4.37 0.92 -8.75
C VAL A 151 4.04 -0.56 -8.80
N PHE A 152 2.79 -0.89 -8.49
CA PHE A 152 2.26 -2.25 -8.61
C PHE A 152 1.28 -2.34 -9.78
N GLU A 153 1.40 -3.39 -10.57
CA GLU A 153 0.49 -3.74 -11.64
C GLU A 153 -0.29 -5.01 -11.29
N PHE A 154 -1.59 -4.98 -11.55
CA PHE A 154 -2.49 -6.07 -11.22
C PHE A 154 -3.33 -6.48 -12.42
N GLU A 155 -3.62 -7.77 -12.49
CA GLU A 155 -4.63 -8.38 -13.36
C GLU A 155 -5.59 -9.17 -12.48
N CYS A 156 -6.89 -9.06 -12.73
CA CYS A 156 -7.91 -9.75 -11.93
C CYS A 156 -8.94 -10.48 -12.79
N GLY A 157 -9.58 -11.51 -12.24
CA GLY A 157 -10.68 -12.21 -12.90
C GLY A 157 -11.91 -11.33 -13.12
N GLY A 158 -12.16 -10.37 -12.22
CA GLY A 158 -13.27 -9.44 -12.35
C GLY A 158 -13.24 -8.28 -11.35
N TYR A 159 -14.19 -7.36 -11.50
CA TYR A 159 -14.47 -6.35 -10.49
C TYR A 159 -15.91 -5.87 -10.56
N ARG A 160 -16.35 -5.27 -9.45
CA ARG A 160 -17.65 -4.61 -9.36
C ARG A 160 -17.53 -3.28 -8.64
N ILE A 161 -18.34 -2.34 -9.10
CA ILE A 161 -18.53 -1.06 -8.43
C ILE A 161 -19.55 -1.26 -7.31
N ILE A 162 -19.20 -0.87 -6.09
CA ILE A 162 -20.14 -0.87 -4.99
C ILE A 162 -21.08 0.34 -5.14
N PRO A 163 -22.42 0.13 -5.15
CA PRO A 163 -23.37 1.23 -5.24
C PRO A 163 -23.18 2.24 -4.11
N THR A 164 -23.26 3.53 -4.43
CA THR A 164 -23.08 4.62 -3.45
C THR A 164 -24.07 4.54 -2.29
N SER A 165 -25.28 4.02 -2.52
CA SER A 165 -26.29 3.80 -1.47
C SER A 165 -25.84 2.82 -0.39
N LYS A 166 -24.90 1.92 -0.70
CA LYS A 166 -24.33 0.93 0.23
C LYS A 166 -23.06 1.42 0.93
N LEU A 167 -22.55 2.60 0.58
CA LEU A 167 -21.35 3.17 1.20
C LEU A 167 -21.71 3.91 2.48
N ASN A 168 -20.80 3.90 3.46
CA ASN A 168 -20.88 4.66 4.71
C ASN A 168 -22.12 4.37 5.60
N GLN A 169 -22.85 3.27 5.36
CA GLN A 169 -24.06 2.93 6.11
C GLN A 169 -23.81 2.73 7.63
N ASN A 170 -22.57 2.46 8.02
CA ASN A 170 -22.17 2.27 9.43
C ASN A 170 -21.57 3.53 10.08
N ASN A 171 -21.24 4.57 9.33
CA ASN A 171 -20.58 5.78 9.87
C ASN A 171 -21.57 6.73 10.58
N GLY A 172 -22.88 6.47 10.47
CA GLY A 172 -23.93 7.24 11.15
C GLY A 172 -24.28 6.79 12.57
N GLN A 173 -23.71 5.68 13.06
CA GLN A 173 -23.97 5.17 14.42
C GLN A 173 -22.91 5.57 15.45
N ALA A 174 -21.75 6.08 15.03
CA ALA A 174 -20.62 6.40 15.92
C ALA A 174 -20.58 7.86 16.42
N LEU A 175 -21.56 8.70 16.09
CA LEU A 175 -21.64 10.11 16.54
C LEU A 175 -22.82 10.38 17.49
N LYS A 176 -23.36 9.33 18.12
CA LYS A 176 -24.31 9.41 19.23
C LYS A 176 -23.75 8.66 20.44
N SER A 177 -22.75 9.24 21.09
CA SER A 177 -22.40 8.95 22.49
C SER A 177 -22.08 10.24 23.19
#